data_AF-A0A7R9G7H4-F1
#
_entry.id   AF-A0A7R9G7H4-F1
#
_cell.length_a   1.000
_cell.length_b   1.000
_cell.length_c   1.000
_cell.angle_alpha   90.00
_cell.angle_beta   90.00
_cell.angle_gamma   90.00
#
_symmetry.space_group_name_H-M   'P 1'
#
loop_
_entity.id
_entity.type
_entity.pdbx_description
1 polymer ?
#
loop_
_entity_poly.entity_id
_entity_poly.type
_entity_poly.pdbx_seq_one_letter_code
_entity_poly.pdbx_strand_id
1 'polypeptide(L)'
;MVVAITYLAELHPPRNRGAAIGCMQIFWVVGTIAFQATFLSWRFLVGLSVAPPIVLVLVIVTFLPESPRYLLTRGKVRLTIKALQTMFAMNTGMQRDKYPVGKSGCGKRRVVSEEDGDGWI
;
A
#
# COMPACT_ATOMS: atom_id res chain seq x y z
N MET A 1 -12.19 2.25 3.82
CA MET A 1 -11.54 1.52 4.93
C MET A 1 -10.96 0.19 4.45
N VAL A 2 -11.75 -0.72 3.84
CA VAL A 2 -11.30 -2.08 3.46
C VAL A 2 -10.04 -2.11 2.58
N VAL A 3 -9.95 -1.21 1.59
CA VAL A 3 -8.82 -1.18 0.63
C VAL A 3 -7.47 -0.92 1.30
N ALA A 4 -7.42 -0.02 2.28
CA ALA A 4 -6.19 0.33 2.98
C ALA A 4 -5.70 -0.82 3.87
N ILE A 5 -6.62 -1.55 4.50
CA ILE A 5 -6.30 -2.68 5.38
C ILE A 5 -5.80 -3.86 4.55
N THR A 6 -6.44 -4.15 3.41
CA THR A 6 -5.98 -5.20 2.49
C THR A 6 -4.61 -4.87 1.93
N TYR A 7 -4.37 -3.60 1.61
CA TYR A 7 -3.09 -3.14 1.11
C TYR A 7 -1.98 -3.24 2.18
N LEU A 8 -2.22 -2.78 3.41
CA LEU A 8 -1.29 -2.93 4.53
C LEU A 8 -1.05 -4.40 4.92
N ALA A 9 -2.08 -5.24 4.85
CA ALA A 9 -1.97 -6.68 5.11
C ALA A 9 -1.15 -7.40 4.03
N GLU A 10 -1.16 -6.91 2.79
CA GLU A 10 -0.25 -7.39 1.73
C GLU A 10 1.20 -7.00 2.00
N LEU A 11 1.45 -5.82 2.58
CA LEU A 11 2.80 -5.30 2.83
C LEU A 11 3.48 -5.88 4.08
N HIS A 12 2.75 -6.04 5.19
CA HIS A 12 3.37 -6.38 6.48
C HIS A 12 3.64 -7.90 6.62
N PRO A 13 4.66 -8.33 7.40
CA PRO A 13 4.84 -9.74 7.75
C PRO A 13 3.82 -10.17 8.83
N PRO A 14 3.32 -11.42 8.79
CA PRO A 14 2.17 -11.89 9.60
C PRO A 14 2.34 -11.80 11.12
N ARG A 15 3.58 -11.65 11.60
CA ARG A 15 3.90 -11.59 13.04
C ARG A 15 3.37 -10.32 13.74
N ASN A 16 3.25 -9.19 13.02
CA ASN A 16 2.80 -7.91 13.59
C ASN A 16 1.53 -7.33 12.93
N ARG A 17 0.92 -8.04 11.96
CA ARG A 17 -0.28 -7.56 11.23
C ARG A 17 -1.44 -7.23 12.17
N GLY A 18 -1.74 -8.12 13.11
CA GLY A 18 -2.86 -7.94 14.05
C GLY A 18 -2.65 -6.76 15.01
N ALA A 19 -1.42 -6.55 15.47
CA ALA A 19 -1.09 -5.44 16.36
C ALA A 19 -1.21 -4.08 15.65
N ALA A 20 -0.69 -3.96 14.42
CA ALA A 20 -0.78 -2.72 13.65
C ALA A 20 -2.25 -2.34 13.33
N ILE A 21 -3.05 -3.33 12.93
CA ILE A 21 -4.49 -3.13 12.67
C ILE A 21 -5.23 -2.75 13.96
N GLY A 22 -4.91 -3.41 15.07
CA GLY A 22 -5.46 -3.09 16.39
C GLY A 22 -5.14 -1.66 16.84
N CYS A 23 -3.88 -1.22 16.73
CA CYS A 23 -3.48 0.14 17.06
C CYS A 23 -4.20 1.19 16.21
N MET A 24 -4.34 0.94 14.91
CA MET A 24 -5.10 1.82 14.01
C MET A 24 -6.58 1.90 14.42
N GLN A 25 -7.17 0.77 14.80
CA GLN A 25 -8.56 0.71 15.24
C GLN A 25 -8.79 1.46 16.55
N ILE A 26 -7.87 1.34 17.52
CA ILE A 26 -7.93 2.08 18.79
C ILE A 26 -7.82 3.58 18.52
N PHE A 27 -6.86 4.00 17.70
CA PHE A 27 -6.71 5.40 17.30
C PHE A 27 -8.00 5.96 16.67
N TRP A 28 -8.63 5.19 15.78
CA TRP A 28 -9.90 5.55 15.16
C TRP A 28 -11.00 5.77 16.21
N VAL A 29 -11.21 4.80 17.10
CA VAL A 29 -12.26 4.86 18.14
C VAL A 29 -12.06 6.07 19.05
N VAL A 30 -10.83 6.30 19.54
CA VAL A 30 -10.49 7.46 20.37
C VAL A 30 -10.78 8.77 19.65
N GLY A 31 -10.41 8.87 18.37
CA GLY A 31 -10.70 10.05 17.55
C GLY A 31 -12.19 10.34 17.42
N THR A 32 -13.02 9.30 17.25
CA THR A 32 -14.49 9.47 17.15
C THR A 32 -15.12 9.96 18.45
N ILE A 33 -14.66 9.43 19.59
CA ILE A 33 -15.19 9.79 20.91
C ILE A 33 -14.79 11.24 21.24
N ALA A 34 -13.55 11.61 20.96
CA ALA A 34 -13.07 12.98 21.13
C ALA A 34 -13.86 13.98 20.26
N PHE A 35 -14.17 13.61 19.02
CA PHE A 35 -14.96 14.43 18.10
C PHE A 35 -16.40 14.67 18.61
N GLN A 36 -17.04 13.64 19.18
CA GLN A 36 -18.39 13.78 19.75
C GLN A 36 -18.40 14.58 21.06
N ALA A 37 -17.30 14.57 21.82
CA ALA A 37 -17.17 15.33 23.06
C ALA A 37 -16.88 16.84 22.84
N THR A 38 -16.52 17.25 21.62
CA THR A 38 -16.21 18.64 21.32
C THR A 38 -17.44 19.45 20.88
N PHE A 39 -17.74 20.53 21.59
CA PHE A 39 -18.73 21.57 21.19
C PHE A 39 -18.16 22.54 20.14
N LEU A 40 -17.38 22.04 19.18
CA LEU A 40 -16.83 22.87 18.11
C LEU A 40 -17.93 23.21 17.09
N SER A 41 -17.87 24.42 16.53
CA SER A 41 -18.75 24.78 15.42
C SER A 41 -18.56 23.80 14.26
N TRP A 42 -19.66 23.37 13.63
CA TRP A 42 -19.68 22.36 12.56
C TRP A 42 -18.68 22.61 11.42
N ARG A 43 -18.33 23.88 11.16
CA ARG A 43 -17.33 24.28 10.16
C ARG A 43 -15.92 23.77 10.49
N PHE A 44 -15.52 23.82 11.77
CA PHE A 44 -14.23 23.30 12.20
C PHE A 44 -14.22 21.77 12.25
N LEU A 45 -15.37 21.15 12.56
CA LEU A 45 -15.52 19.70 12.50
C LEU A 45 -15.29 19.15 11.09
N VAL A 46 -15.79 19.84 10.06
CA VAL A 46 -15.56 19.48 8.65
C VAL A 46 -14.10 19.71 8.26
N GLY A 47 -13.50 20.84 8.63
CA GLY A 47 -12.09 21.12 8.30
C GLY A 47 -11.12 20.13 8.95
N LEU A 48 -11.32 19.82 10.23
CA LEU A 48 -10.45 18.95 11.00
C LEU A 48 -10.59 17.47 10.61
N SER A 49 -11.76 17.02 10.14
CA SER A 49 -11.95 15.65 9.69
C SER A 49 -11.31 15.35 8.33
N VAL A 50 -11.18 16.37 7.47
CA VAL A 50 -10.62 16.24 6.13
C VAL A 50 -9.09 16.39 6.11
N ALA A 51 -8.50 17.13 7.04
CA ALA A 51 -7.05 17.36 7.06
C ALA A 51 -6.21 16.06 7.27
N PRO A 52 -6.47 15.21 8.29
CA PRO A 52 -5.71 13.98 8.50
C PRO A 52 -5.70 13.00 7.31
N PRO A 53 -6.85 12.69 6.66
CA PRO A 53 -6.84 11.76 5.53
C PRO A 53 -6.10 12.34 4.31
N ILE A 54 -6.16 13.65 4.06
CA ILE A 54 -5.42 14.26 2.95
C ILE A 54 -3.90 14.11 3.18
N VAL A 55 -3.42 14.45 4.37
CA VAL A 55 -2.00 14.31 4.71
C VAL A 55 -1.56 12.85 4.59
N LEU A 56 -2.37 11.92 5.09
CA LEU A 56 -2.07 10.49 5.00
C LEU A 56 -1.99 10.01 3.54
N VAL A 57 -2.91 10.43 2.68
CA VAL A 57 -2.88 10.07 1.24
C VAL A 57 -1.64 10.62 0.55
N LEU A 58 -1.27 11.89 0.82
CA LEU A 58 -0.07 12.49 0.25
C LEU A 58 1.21 11.74 0.66
N VAL A 59 1.30 11.31 1.92
CA VAL A 59 2.43 10.51 2.41
C VAL A 59 2.44 9.12 1.78
N ILE A 60 1.29 8.46 1.69
CA ILE A 60 1.22 7.10 1.10
C ILE A 60 1.60 7.13 -0.38
N VAL A 61 1.11 8.09 -1.16
CA VAL A 61 1.41 8.17 -2.60
C VAL A 61 2.89 8.44 -2.86
N THR A 62 3.57 9.17 -1.96
CA THR A 62 5.00 9.50 -2.12
C THR A 62 5.94 8.39 -1.69
N PHE A 63 5.58 7.60 -0.66
CA PHE A 63 6.48 6.59 -0.08
C PHE A 63 6.17 5.14 -0.47
N LEU A 64 4.92 4.83 -0.83
CA LEU A 64 4.47 3.44 -0.94
C LEU A 64 4.46 2.98 -2.40
N PRO A 65 5.28 1.98 -2.77
CA PRO A 65 5.29 1.45 -4.13
C PRO A 65 3.95 0.80 -4.46
N GLU A 66 3.56 0.88 -5.72
CA GLU A 66 2.36 0.19 -6.23
C GLU A 66 2.30 -1.28 -5.79
N SER A 67 1.09 -1.76 -5.50
CA SER A 67 0.91 -3.14 -5.01
C SER A 67 1.47 -4.14 -6.04
N PRO A 68 2.28 -5.13 -5.62
CA PRO A 68 2.87 -6.12 -6.53
C PRO A 68 1.77 -6.94 -7.21
N ARG A 69 0.61 -7.10 -6.57
CA ARG A 69 -0.56 -7.73 -7.17
C ARG A 69 -1.12 -6.92 -8.33
N TYR A 70 -1.21 -5.59 -8.16
CA TYR A 70 -1.63 -4.68 -9.22
C TYR A 70 -0.65 -4.68 -10.40
N LEU A 71 0.66 -4.70 -10.12
CA LEU A 71 1.69 -4.78 -11.16
C LEU A 71 1.64 -6.12 -11.92
N LEU A 72 1.32 -7.21 -11.22
CA LEU A 72 1.18 -8.54 -11.82
C LEU A 72 -0.06 -8.63 -12.73
N THR A 73 -1.21 -8.09 -12.31
CA THR A 73 -2.44 -8.09 -13.13
C THR A 73 -2.31 -7.22 -14.38
N ARG A 74 -1.47 -6.18 -14.33
CA ARG A 74 -1.11 -5.34 -15.48
C ARG A 74 0.00 -5.93 -16.37
N GLY A 75 0.49 -7.15 -16.09
CA GLY A 75 1.53 -7.80 -16.89
C GLY A 75 2.94 -7.21 -16.71
N LYS A 76 3.14 -6.28 -15.77
CA LYS A 76 4.43 -5.60 -15.54
C LYS A 76 5.34 -6.43 -14.63
N VAL A 77 5.82 -7.56 -15.14
CA VAL A 77 6.59 -8.56 -14.37
C VAL A 77 7.90 -8.00 -13.79
N ARG A 78 8.65 -7.19 -14.56
CA ARG A 78 9.91 -6.57 -14.08
C ARG A 78 9.70 -5.67 -12.86
N LEU A 79 8.66 -4.83 -12.88
CA LEU A 79 8.32 -3.96 -11.75
C LEU A 79 7.82 -4.76 -10.55
N THR A 80 7.06 -5.83 -10.79
CA THR A 80 6.55 -6.73 -9.76
C THR A 80 7.70 -7.36 -8.96
N ILE A 81 8.73 -7.88 -9.64
CA ILE A 81 9.89 -8.48 -8.99
C ILE A 81 10.65 -7.44 -8.15
N LYS A 82 10.83 -6.22 -8.66
CA LYS A 82 11.51 -5.12 -7.94
C LYS A 82 10.74 -4.70 -6.68
N ALA A 83 9.41 -4.65 -6.74
CA ALA A 83 8.54 -4.39 -5.60
C ALA A 83 8.62 -5.52 -4.56
N LEU A 84 8.58 -6.78 -5.00
CA LEU A 84 8.71 -7.96 -4.13
C LEU A 84 10.08 -8.04 -3.44
N GLN A 85 11.18 -7.77 -4.15
CA GLN A 85 12.52 -7.69 -3.56
C GLN A 85 12.61 -6.60 -2.48
N THR A 86 11.98 -5.45 -2.73
CA THR A 86 11.91 -4.35 -1.75
C THR A 86 11.11 -4.74 -0.52
N MET A 87 9.95 -5.37 -0.69
CA MET A 87 9.15 -5.89 0.45
C MET A 87 9.88 -6.99 1.21
N PHE A 88 10.57 -7.88 0.52
CA PHE A 88 11.37 -8.95 1.14
C PHE A 88 12.49 -8.37 2.01
N ALA A 89 13.20 -7.36 1.51
CA ALA A 89 14.24 -6.68 2.29
C ALA A 89 13.66 -5.99 3.53
N MET A 90 12.53 -5.29 3.40
CA MET A 90 11.87 -4.62 4.53
C MET A 90 11.32 -5.61 5.57
N ASN A 91 10.78 -6.75 5.14
CA ASN A 91 10.12 -7.70 6.02
C ASN A 91 11.07 -8.69 6.70
N THR A 92 12.17 -9.04 6.05
CA THR A 92 13.10 -10.10 6.52
C THR A 92 14.46 -9.55 6.92
N GLY A 93 14.76 -8.28 6.62
CA GLY A 93 16.07 -7.66 6.89
C GLY A 93 17.23 -8.23 6.04
N MET A 94 16.93 -9.12 5.09
CA MET A 94 17.92 -9.70 4.18
C MET A 94 18.10 -8.85 2.92
N GLN A 95 19.25 -8.99 2.26
CA GLN A 95 19.52 -8.25 1.01
C GLN A 95 18.55 -8.66 -0.12
N ARG A 96 18.19 -7.67 -0.95
CA ARG A 96 17.27 -7.81 -2.09
C ARG A 96 17.66 -8.93 -3.06
N ASP A 97 18.96 -9.14 -3.23
CA ASP A 97 19.52 -10.09 -4.21
C ASP A 97 19.34 -11.56 -3.81
N LYS A 98 19.00 -11.83 -2.55
CA LYS A 98 18.73 -13.19 -2.05
C LYS A 98 17.28 -13.62 -2.27
N TYR A 99 16.43 -12.77 -2.84
CA TYR A 99 15.04 -13.11 -3.12
C TYR A 99 14.99 -14.34 -4.03
N PRO A 100 14.38 -15.47 -3.61
CA PRO A 100 14.32 -16.66 -4.43
C PRO A 100 13.38 -16.39 -5.60
N VAL A 101 13.95 -15.94 -6.73
CA VAL A 101 13.26 -15.92 -8.02
C VAL A 101 13.18 -17.38 -8.46
N GLY A 102 12.22 -18.10 -7.87
CA GLY A 102 11.93 -19.47 -8.24
C GLY A 102 11.62 -19.51 -9.72
N LYS A 103 12.25 -20.44 -10.44
CA LYS A 103 11.88 -20.84 -11.79
C LYS A 103 10.50 -21.49 -11.77
N SER A 104 9.47 -20.73 -11.44
CA SER A 104 8.08 -21.17 -11.55
C SER A 104 7.77 -21.22 -13.04
N GLY A 105 7.87 -22.42 -13.61
CA GLY A 105 7.49 -22.71 -15.00
C GLY A 105 5.99 -22.52 -15.23
N CYS A 106 5.52 -21.28 -15.22
CA CYS A 106 4.21 -20.93 -15.76
C CYS A 106 4.43 -20.20 -17.08
N GLY A 107 4.34 -21.00 -18.14
CA GLY A 107 4.22 -20.69 -19.57
C GLY A 107 4.65 -19.32 -20.05
N LYS A 108 5.57 -19.33 -21.04
CA LYS A 108 5.69 -18.35 -22.12
C LYS A 108 4.30 -17.77 -22.49
N ARG A 109 3.85 -16.71 -21.84
CA ARG A 109 2.79 -15.85 -22.35
C ARG A 109 3.48 -14.59 -22.81
N ARG A 110 3.98 -14.70 -24.04
CA ARG A 110 4.15 -13.64 -25.03
C ARG A 110 4.64 -12.31 -24.44
N VAL A 111 5.96 -12.21 -24.34
CA VAL A 111 6.68 -10.96 -24.53
C VAL A 111 6.48 -10.58 -26.01
N VAL A 112 5.35 -9.95 -26.36
CA VAL A 112 5.18 -9.24 -27.65
C VAL A 112 4.40 -7.97 -27.37
N SER A 113 5.14 -6.87 -27.49
CA SER A 113 4.76 -5.54 -27.98
C SER A 113 3.73 -4.75 -27.20
N GLU A 114 4.22 -3.87 -26.31
CA GLU A 114 3.65 -2.52 -26.16
C GLU A 114 4.73 -1.54 -25.64
N GLU A 115 5.89 -1.56 -26.30
CA GLU A 115 6.68 -0.34 -26.54
C GLU A 115 6.36 0.01 -27.99
N ASP A 116 5.37 0.88 -28.19
CA ASP A 116 5.10 1.68 -29.41
C ASP A 116 3.75 2.39 -29.17
N GLY A 117 3.81 3.59 -28.58
CA GLY A 117 2.61 4.34 -28.18
C GLY A 117 2.91 5.67 -27.51
N ASP A 118 4.00 6.31 -27.90
CA ASP A 118 4.32 7.70 -27.63
C ASP A 118 3.40 8.63 -28.44
N GLY A 119 2.74 9.59 -27.77
CA GLY A 119 2.06 10.71 -28.44
C GLY A 119 0.79 11.23 -27.75
N TRP A 120 0.95 12.31 -26.99
CA TRP A 120 -0.04 13.35 -26.64
C TRP A 120 -1.46 12.93 -26.17
N ILE A 121 -1.73 13.15 -24.88
CA ILE A 121 -2.72 14.09 -24.28
C ILE A 121 -2.67 13.92 -22.75
#